data_AF-A0A2V9KLA3-F1
#
_entry.id   AF-A0A2V9KLA3-F1
#
_cell.length_a   1.000
_cell.length_b   1.000
_cell.length_c   1.000
_cell.angle_alpha   90.00
_cell.angle_beta   90.00
_cell.angle_gamma   90.00
#
_symmetry.space_group_name_H-M   'P 1'
#
loop_
_entity.id
_entity.type
_entity.pdbx_description
1 polymer ?
#
loop_
_entity_poly.entity_id
_entity_poly.type
_entity_poly.pdbx_seq_one_letter_code
_entity_poly.pdbx_strand_id
1 'polypeptide(L)'
;MRQPPGDRARSRGPDPRRPPPAPQARQYFSEHPEERQRILADINEDMVGARQSLGGRVQHVSRTPYSRWSFLNDVVESIVTSLVEGNNGYIAFWQNHNAAPYSRPIFAHLGSREPYHAEMVHYFDSTDHLVFNEGGIGIPGVTFTNWPDEYIHSSDDDLWQIDRTQLQRNAVAVAASALYLANLTEAEAPTLMAVMAGEARERLSHDLAVGLSRLAQTASTTGRSPAQAGAEKAAAFEDAMNLLGQAELREVAGFESLRRFIGPNMQTLLESLTQDLKLTELNHRKRIEEWYRALGGARSTASLSDKERALAAQVPKNAGALGEYLRRREQIEGPKGLHPLMKFEALNYADGRRSILDIYHAVRAESLSAGEWYYGTVKLEDVEALFKAAEQEKAVEITSK
;
A
#
# COMPACT_ATOMS: atom_id res chain seq x y z
N MET A 1 -12.03 42.71 -53.98
CA MET A 1 -13.19 41.92 -53.50
C MET A 1 -12.68 40.97 -52.41
N ARG A 2 -13.08 41.19 -51.16
CA ARG A 2 -12.76 40.32 -50.01
C ARG A 2 -13.99 39.45 -49.72
N GLN A 3 -13.84 38.15 -49.60
CA GLN A 3 -14.90 37.23 -49.17
C GLN A 3 -15.17 37.37 -47.65
N PRO A 4 -16.41 37.15 -47.18
CA PRO A 4 -16.79 37.17 -45.76
C PRO A 4 -16.58 35.79 -45.08
N PRO A 5 -16.75 35.67 -43.74
CA PRO A 5 -16.03 34.73 -42.89
C PRO A 5 -16.69 33.34 -42.78
N GLY A 6 -15.88 32.30 -42.60
CA GLY A 6 -16.32 30.96 -42.23
C GLY A 6 -16.30 30.75 -40.72
N ASP A 7 -17.42 30.28 -40.17
CA ASP A 7 -17.67 29.98 -38.76
C ASP A 7 -16.57 29.10 -38.14
N ARG A 8 -15.86 29.63 -37.13
CA ARG A 8 -15.09 28.80 -36.20
C ARG A 8 -16.07 28.11 -35.26
N ALA A 9 -16.17 26.79 -35.38
CA ALA A 9 -16.83 25.93 -34.41
C ALA A 9 -16.31 26.26 -33.00
N ARG A 10 -17.17 26.82 -32.15
CA ARG A 10 -16.90 26.96 -30.72
C ARG A 10 -16.82 25.56 -30.14
N SER A 11 -15.64 25.17 -29.64
CA SER A 11 -15.54 23.98 -28.80
C SER A 11 -16.46 24.18 -27.60
N ARG A 12 -17.43 23.28 -27.44
CA ARG A 12 -18.24 23.22 -26.22
C ARG A 12 -17.28 22.79 -25.11
N GLY A 13 -17.14 23.62 -24.08
CA GLY A 13 -16.44 23.23 -22.86
C GLY A 13 -17.07 21.97 -22.24
N PRO A 14 -16.33 21.25 -21.38
CA PRO A 14 -16.81 20.02 -20.76
C PRO A 14 -18.12 20.26 -20.00
N ASP A 15 -19.10 19.37 -20.18
CA ASP A 15 -20.39 19.41 -19.50
C ASP A 15 -20.17 19.14 -18.00
N PRO A 16 -20.47 20.09 -17.10
CA PRO A 16 -20.25 19.93 -15.66
C PRO A 16 -21.15 18.86 -15.02
N ARG A 17 -22.07 18.25 -15.78
CA ARG A 17 -22.94 17.15 -15.33
C ARG A 17 -22.44 15.77 -15.78
N ARG A 18 -21.35 15.70 -16.55
CA ARG A 18 -20.74 14.43 -16.95
C ARG A 18 -19.73 14.04 -15.86
N PRO A 19 -19.87 12.88 -15.20
CA PRO A 19 -18.82 12.42 -14.31
C PRO A 19 -17.49 12.36 -15.09
N PRO A 20 -16.35 12.66 -14.45
CA PRO A 20 -15.06 12.53 -15.11
C PRO A 20 -14.97 11.11 -15.70
N PRO A 21 -14.40 10.93 -16.90
CA PRO A 21 -14.16 9.59 -17.41
C PRO A 21 -13.37 8.84 -16.34
N ALA A 22 -13.80 7.62 -16.02
CA ALA A 22 -13.00 6.69 -15.24
C ALA A 22 -11.57 6.68 -15.84
N PRO A 23 -10.50 6.55 -15.02
CA PRO A 23 -9.15 6.43 -15.55
C PRO A 23 -9.15 5.43 -16.71
N GLN A 24 -8.47 5.75 -17.82
CA GLN A 24 -8.59 4.98 -19.07
C GLN A 24 -8.36 3.47 -18.84
N ALA A 25 -7.52 3.12 -17.85
CA ALA A 25 -7.30 1.77 -17.38
C ALA A 25 -8.56 1.05 -16.83
N ARG A 26 -9.46 1.73 -16.09
CA ARG A 26 -10.73 1.13 -15.61
C ARG A 26 -11.63 0.76 -16.77
N GLN A 27 -11.71 1.63 -17.77
CA GLN A 27 -12.47 1.35 -18.98
C GLN A 27 -11.89 0.14 -19.72
N TYR A 28 -10.55 0.09 -19.87
CA TYR A 28 -9.87 -1.05 -20.49
C TYR A 28 -10.23 -2.39 -19.81
N PHE A 29 -10.13 -2.49 -18.48
CA PHE A 29 -10.50 -3.73 -17.78
C PHE A 29 -12.00 -4.01 -17.75
N SER A 30 -12.85 -3.00 -17.93
CA SER A 30 -14.29 -3.21 -18.14
C SER A 30 -14.58 -3.87 -19.50
N GLU A 31 -13.82 -3.52 -20.53
CA GLU A 31 -13.99 -4.04 -21.90
C GLU A 31 -13.23 -5.35 -22.13
N HIS A 32 -12.11 -5.54 -21.42
CA HIS A 32 -11.18 -6.67 -21.53
C HIS A 32 -10.89 -7.31 -20.16
N PRO A 33 -11.90 -7.80 -19.41
CA PRO A 33 -11.71 -8.34 -18.06
C PRO A 33 -10.79 -9.57 -18.00
N GLU A 34 -10.61 -10.30 -19.11
CA GLU A 34 -9.72 -11.45 -19.25
C GLU A 34 -8.23 -11.07 -19.19
N GLU A 35 -7.87 -9.86 -19.63
CA GLU A 35 -6.48 -9.43 -19.74
C GLU A 35 -5.80 -9.36 -18.37
N ARG A 36 -6.57 -9.18 -17.28
CA ARG A 36 -6.01 -9.18 -15.92
C ARG A 36 -5.32 -10.48 -15.53
N GLN A 37 -5.64 -11.60 -16.18
CA GLN A 37 -4.99 -12.89 -15.95
C GLN A 37 -3.62 -13.00 -16.62
N ARG A 38 -3.31 -12.09 -17.55
CA ARG A 38 -2.09 -12.08 -18.36
C ARG A 38 -1.04 -11.09 -17.84
N ILE A 39 -1.45 -10.20 -16.93
CA ILE A 39 -0.59 -9.17 -16.36
C ILE A 39 -0.05 -9.67 -15.03
N LEU A 40 1.28 -9.64 -14.91
CA LEU A 40 1.99 -10.13 -13.74
C LEU A 40 1.92 -9.14 -12.56
N ALA A 41 2.21 -7.89 -12.87
CA ALA A 41 2.39 -6.78 -11.96
C ALA A 41 2.31 -5.48 -12.75
N ASP A 42 2.03 -4.39 -12.07
CA ASP A 42 2.10 -3.03 -12.59
C ASP A 42 3.26 -2.26 -11.93
N ILE A 43 4.04 -1.56 -12.74
CA ILE A 43 5.13 -0.68 -12.29
C ILE A 43 4.91 0.66 -12.98
N ASN A 44 4.22 1.55 -12.28
CA ASN A 44 3.78 2.83 -12.81
C ASN A 44 4.83 3.93 -12.58
N GLU A 45 4.99 4.82 -13.55
CA GLU A 45 5.85 6.01 -13.46
C GLU A 45 5.00 7.27 -13.62
N ASP A 46 4.98 8.12 -12.60
CA ASP A 46 4.29 9.41 -12.63
C ASP A 46 5.17 10.48 -11.99
N MET A 47 5.37 11.64 -12.63
CA MET A 47 6.25 12.69 -12.09
C MET A 47 7.70 12.23 -11.78
N VAL A 48 8.27 11.28 -12.53
CA VAL A 48 9.59 10.66 -12.25
C VAL A 48 10.80 11.50 -12.68
N GLY A 49 10.58 12.68 -13.26
CA GLY A 49 11.67 13.51 -13.80
C GLY A 49 12.12 14.66 -12.93
N ALA A 50 11.46 14.91 -11.81
CA ALA A 50 11.64 16.14 -11.07
C ALA A 50 13.06 16.27 -10.50
N ARG A 51 13.62 17.48 -10.60
CA ARG A 51 14.87 17.85 -9.94
C ARG A 51 14.61 17.98 -8.44
N GLN A 52 15.20 17.07 -7.67
CA GLN A 52 14.88 16.89 -6.25
C GLN A 52 15.30 18.07 -5.36
N SER A 53 16.39 18.77 -5.73
CA SER A 53 16.81 19.99 -5.04
C SER A 53 15.84 21.17 -5.18
N LEU A 54 14.89 21.13 -6.11
CA LEU A 54 13.83 22.13 -6.21
C LEU A 54 12.67 21.70 -5.32
N GLY A 55 12.38 22.47 -4.26
CA GLY A 55 11.24 22.22 -3.37
C GLY A 55 11.42 21.05 -2.40
N GLY A 56 12.61 20.43 -2.34
CA GLY A 56 12.88 19.33 -1.41
C GLY A 56 12.10 18.05 -1.73
N ARG A 57 11.86 17.81 -3.02
CA ARG A 57 11.14 16.62 -3.50
C ARG A 57 11.89 15.35 -3.17
N VAL A 58 11.11 14.32 -2.83
CA VAL A 58 11.58 12.95 -2.66
C VAL A 58 10.85 12.07 -3.66
N GLN A 59 11.57 11.11 -4.24
CA GLN A 59 10.98 10.07 -5.06
C GLN A 59 10.29 9.06 -4.14
N HIS A 60 8.98 9.18 -3.97
CA HIS A 60 8.18 8.19 -3.25
C HIS A 60 7.94 6.99 -4.17
N VAL A 61 8.10 5.80 -3.61
CA VAL A 61 7.80 4.53 -4.28
C VAL A 61 6.74 3.80 -3.45
N SER A 62 5.51 3.74 -3.96
CA SER A 62 4.40 3.12 -3.24
C SER A 62 4.57 1.62 -3.18
N ARG A 63 4.48 1.03 -1.98
CA ARG A 63 4.14 -0.40 -1.86
C ARG A 63 2.69 -0.64 -2.28
N THR A 64 2.35 -1.90 -2.55
CA THR A 64 0.95 -2.32 -2.75
C THR A 64 0.12 -2.15 -1.46
N PRO A 65 -1.20 -1.97 -1.54
CA PRO A 65 -2.05 -2.03 -0.35
C PRO A 65 -2.03 -3.43 0.27
N TYR A 66 -2.44 -3.58 1.53
CA TYR A 66 -2.27 -4.85 2.26
C TYR A 66 -3.10 -6.00 1.67
N SER A 67 -4.24 -5.68 1.08
CA SER A 67 -5.12 -6.61 0.37
C SER A 67 -4.44 -7.21 -0.87
N ARG A 68 -3.41 -6.55 -1.42
CA ARG A 68 -2.63 -6.94 -2.61
C ARG A 68 -1.15 -7.15 -2.31
N TRP A 69 -0.78 -7.36 -1.04
CA TRP A 69 0.61 -7.58 -0.64
C TRP A 69 1.25 -8.72 -1.44
N SER A 70 2.43 -8.47 -2.00
CA SER A 70 3.12 -9.43 -2.87
C SER A 70 4.64 -9.24 -2.84
N PHE A 71 5.38 -10.24 -3.35
CA PHE A 71 6.85 -10.18 -3.50
C PHE A 71 7.32 -8.99 -4.35
N LEU A 72 6.43 -8.36 -5.13
CA LEU A 72 6.72 -7.16 -5.92
C LEU A 72 7.31 -6.06 -5.04
N ASN A 73 6.78 -5.90 -3.83
CA ASN A 73 7.25 -4.88 -2.89
C ASN A 73 8.74 -5.07 -2.59
N ASP A 74 9.15 -6.28 -2.22
CA ASP A 74 10.53 -6.58 -1.82
C ASP A 74 11.50 -6.54 -3.03
N VAL A 75 11.04 -6.91 -4.24
CA VAL A 75 11.84 -6.76 -5.48
C VAL A 75 12.13 -5.28 -5.76
N VAL A 76 11.09 -4.46 -5.77
CA VAL A 76 11.20 -3.03 -6.10
C VAL A 76 11.98 -2.30 -5.02
N GLU A 77 11.69 -2.58 -3.75
CA GLU A 77 12.38 -2.02 -2.59
C GLU A 77 13.88 -2.34 -2.62
N SER A 78 14.25 -3.60 -2.86
CA SER A 78 15.66 -4.00 -2.93
C SER A 78 16.43 -3.25 -4.04
N ILE A 79 15.81 -3.09 -5.22
CA ILE A 79 16.39 -2.37 -6.35
C ILE A 79 16.52 -0.87 -6.03
N VAL A 80 15.46 -0.23 -5.53
CA VAL A 80 15.45 1.19 -5.19
C VAL A 80 16.48 1.49 -4.10
N THR A 81 16.53 0.69 -3.04
CA THR A 81 17.54 0.80 -1.98
C THR A 81 18.95 0.69 -2.54
N SER A 82 19.22 -0.29 -3.41
CA SER A 82 20.54 -0.42 -4.04
C SER A 82 20.91 0.80 -4.89
N LEU A 83 19.95 1.41 -5.59
CA LEU A 83 20.17 2.63 -6.36
C LEU A 83 20.44 3.84 -5.46
N VAL A 84 19.70 3.99 -4.35
CA VAL A 84 19.92 5.03 -3.35
C VAL A 84 21.32 4.89 -2.75
N GLU A 85 21.70 3.71 -2.27
CA GLU A 85 23.03 3.45 -1.70
C GLU A 85 24.16 3.61 -2.74
N GLY A 86 23.88 3.23 -3.99
CA GLY A 86 24.80 3.38 -5.12
C GLY A 86 25.10 4.84 -5.48
N ASN A 87 24.10 5.72 -5.30
CA ASN A 87 24.08 7.09 -5.77
C ASN A 87 24.13 8.13 -4.64
N ASN A 88 24.45 7.70 -3.42
CA ASN A 88 24.67 8.57 -2.26
C ASN A 88 26.07 8.39 -1.67
N GLY A 89 26.54 9.42 -0.97
CA GLY A 89 27.89 9.45 -0.42
C GLY A 89 27.95 8.94 1.00
N TYR A 90 28.90 8.03 1.26
CA TYR A 90 29.15 7.46 2.58
C TYR A 90 30.62 7.61 2.96
N ILE A 91 30.90 8.14 4.15
CA ILE A 91 32.28 8.36 4.64
C ILE A 91 33.07 7.05 4.66
N ALA A 92 32.43 5.97 5.16
CA ALA A 92 33.03 4.64 5.23
C ALA A 92 33.43 4.10 3.84
N PHE A 93 32.72 4.51 2.78
CA PHE A 93 33.00 4.06 1.43
C PHE A 93 34.29 4.66 0.87
N TRP A 94 34.51 5.95 1.08
CA TRP A 94 35.75 6.64 0.72
C TRP A 94 36.95 6.05 1.49
N GLN A 95 36.77 5.72 2.77
CA GLN A 95 37.80 5.05 3.59
C GLN A 95 38.16 3.66 3.07
N ASN A 96 37.30 3.03 2.26
CA ASN A 96 37.54 1.76 1.60
C ASN A 96 38.11 1.91 0.17
N HIS A 97 38.73 3.06 -0.16
CA HIS A 97 39.39 3.35 -1.44
C HIS A 97 38.51 3.20 -2.69
N ASN A 98 37.20 3.28 -2.53
CA ASN A 98 36.29 3.24 -3.66
C ASN A 98 36.05 4.64 -4.25
N ALA A 99 35.31 4.70 -5.37
CA ALA A 99 34.96 5.96 -6.04
C ALA A 99 34.22 6.95 -5.12
N ALA A 100 34.67 8.20 -5.08
CA ALA A 100 34.03 9.24 -4.26
C ALA A 100 33.42 10.33 -5.16
N PRO A 101 32.29 10.95 -4.75
CA PRO A 101 31.54 10.68 -3.52
C PRO A 101 30.61 9.46 -3.61
N TYR A 102 30.33 8.94 -4.80
CA TYR A 102 29.32 7.89 -5.03
C TYR A 102 29.95 6.54 -5.41
N SER A 103 29.34 5.47 -4.92
CA SER A 103 29.85 4.11 -5.10
C SER A 103 29.60 3.53 -6.48
N ARG A 104 28.39 3.72 -7.01
CA ARG A 104 27.92 3.20 -8.28
C ARG A 104 27.11 4.29 -8.99
N PRO A 105 27.74 5.43 -9.35
CA PRO A 105 27.02 6.57 -9.86
C PRO A 105 26.35 6.27 -11.19
N ILE A 106 25.06 6.62 -11.27
CA ILE A 106 24.27 6.68 -12.50
C ILE A 106 24.01 8.16 -12.76
N PHE A 107 24.58 8.66 -13.85
CA PHE A 107 24.46 10.05 -14.27
C PHE A 107 24.10 10.15 -15.73
N ALA A 108 23.18 11.07 -16.03
CA ALA A 108 23.00 11.52 -17.39
C ALA A 108 24.12 12.47 -17.78
N HIS A 109 24.50 12.47 -19.06
CA HIS A 109 25.57 13.32 -19.58
C HIS A 109 25.33 14.81 -19.26
N LEU A 110 24.09 15.26 -19.42
CA LEU A 110 23.63 16.64 -19.17
C LEU A 110 22.70 16.74 -17.96
N GLY A 111 22.74 15.76 -17.05
CA GLY A 111 21.97 15.78 -15.81
C GLY A 111 22.79 16.31 -14.63
N SER A 112 22.11 16.51 -13.50
CA SER A 112 22.78 16.94 -12.28
C SER A 112 23.70 15.84 -11.73
N ARG A 113 24.51 16.21 -10.73
CA ARG A 113 25.28 15.27 -9.90
C ARG A 113 24.73 15.23 -8.48
N GLU A 114 23.44 15.51 -8.33
CA GLU A 114 22.77 15.52 -7.03
C GLU A 114 22.61 14.09 -6.48
N PRO A 115 22.54 13.95 -5.14
CA PRO A 115 22.13 12.69 -4.50
C PRO A 115 20.81 12.17 -5.05
N TYR A 116 20.55 10.88 -4.82
CA TYR A 116 19.26 10.29 -5.14
C TYR A 116 18.45 10.10 -3.86
N HIS A 117 17.39 10.89 -3.71
CA HIS A 117 16.46 10.80 -2.59
C HIS A 117 15.23 10.01 -3.03
N ALA A 118 15.17 8.74 -2.65
CA ALA A 118 14.01 7.90 -2.87
C ALA A 118 13.69 7.09 -1.61
N GLU A 119 12.41 6.82 -1.39
CA GLU A 119 11.95 6.02 -0.26
C GLU A 119 10.73 5.18 -0.62
N MET A 120 10.65 3.99 -0.02
CA MET A 120 9.48 3.13 -0.11
C MET A 120 8.44 3.58 0.92
N VAL A 121 7.28 3.99 0.45
CA VAL A 121 6.19 4.52 1.30
C VAL A 121 5.03 3.53 1.41
N HIS A 122 4.12 3.77 2.36
CA HIS A 122 2.83 3.09 2.41
C HIS A 122 2.01 3.40 1.15
N TYR A 123 0.99 2.57 0.89
CA TYR A 123 0.17 2.72 -0.30
C TYR A 123 -0.48 4.11 -0.39
N PHE A 124 -0.33 4.77 -1.54
CA PHE A 124 -1.10 5.96 -1.88
C PHE A 124 -1.76 5.77 -3.25
N ASP A 125 -2.81 6.55 -3.55
CA ASP A 125 -3.53 6.51 -4.82
C ASP A 125 -3.12 7.70 -5.71
N SER A 126 -4.04 8.26 -6.50
CA SER A 126 -3.80 9.46 -7.33
C SER A 126 -2.90 9.27 -8.55
N THR A 127 -2.56 8.02 -8.90
CA THR A 127 -1.97 7.65 -10.20
C THR A 127 -2.45 6.26 -10.66
N ASP A 128 -2.15 5.85 -11.89
CA ASP A 128 -2.87 4.76 -12.57
C ASP A 128 -2.70 3.37 -11.91
N HIS A 129 -1.66 3.15 -11.09
CA HIS A 129 -1.45 1.91 -10.33
C HIS A 129 -2.63 1.57 -9.40
N LEU A 130 -3.42 2.57 -9.00
CA LEU A 130 -4.61 2.35 -8.16
C LEU A 130 -5.61 1.43 -8.84
N VAL A 131 -5.73 1.49 -10.16
CA VAL A 131 -6.68 0.68 -10.94
C VAL A 131 -6.28 -0.79 -10.90
N PHE A 132 -4.99 -1.07 -11.06
CA PHE A 132 -4.45 -2.42 -11.01
C PHE A 132 -4.69 -3.07 -9.63
N ASN A 133 -4.48 -2.29 -8.57
CA ASN A 133 -4.65 -2.72 -7.19
C ASN A 133 -6.12 -2.89 -6.74
N GLU A 134 -7.11 -2.50 -7.55
CA GLU A 134 -8.52 -2.71 -7.19
C GLU A 134 -8.84 -4.20 -7.06
N GLY A 135 -9.55 -4.59 -6.00
CA GLY A 135 -9.84 -6.00 -5.71
C GLY A 135 -10.53 -6.76 -6.85
N GLY A 136 -11.33 -6.06 -7.67
CA GLY A 136 -11.96 -6.64 -8.87
C GLY A 136 -10.98 -6.93 -10.02
N ILE A 137 -9.89 -6.18 -10.12
CA ILE A 137 -8.83 -6.35 -11.13
C ILE A 137 -7.76 -7.29 -10.56
N GLY A 138 -7.16 -6.91 -9.43
CA GLY A 138 -6.36 -7.80 -8.59
C GLY A 138 -4.91 -7.97 -9.03
N ILE A 139 -4.32 -6.98 -9.71
CA ILE A 139 -2.92 -6.97 -10.14
C ILE A 139 -2.12 -6.14 -9.13
N PRO A 140 -1.05 -6.70 -8.51
CA PRO A 140 -0.21 -5.91 -7.62
C PRO A 140 0.48 -4.80 -8.41
N GLY A 141 0.29 -3.55 -7.97
CA GLY A 141 0.86 -2.38 -8.63
C GLY A 141 1.64 -1.49 -7.68
N VAL A 142 2.82 -1.04 -8.10
CA VAL A 142 3.61 0.00 -7.43
C VAL A 142 3.67 1.24 -8.31
N THR A 143 3.98 2.39 -7.71
CA THR A 143 4.21 3.62 -8.48
C THR A 143 5.43 4.37 -7.98
N PHE A 144 6.09 5.08 -8.87
CA PHE A 144 7.11 6.07 -8.59
C PHE A 144 6.50 7.45 -8.76
N THR A 145 6.51 8.29 -7.71
CA THR A 145 6.05 9.70 -7.77
C THR A 145 6.95 10.65 -6.97
N ASN A 146 7.41 11.76 -7.59
CA ASN A 146 8.10 12.81 -6.83
C ASN A 146 7.09 13.70 -6.12
N TRP A 147 7.31 13.93 -4.83
CA TRP A 147 6.47 14.79 -3.99
C TRP A 147 7.31 15.46 -2.89
N PRO A 148 6.97 16.67 -2.40
CA PRO A 148 5.92 17.59 -2.87
C PRO A 148 6.29 18.31 -4.17
N ASP A 149 5.30 18.60 -5.01
CA ASP A 149 5.51 19.40 -6.22
C ASP A 149 4.64 20.67 -6.21
N GLU A 150 5.29 21.83 -6.05
CA GLU A 150 4.62 23.14 -6.03
C GLU A 150 4.11 23.59 -7.40
N TYR A 151 4.59 22.97 -8.48
CA TYR A 151 4.29 23.41 -9.85
C TYR A 151 3.32 22.48 -10.57
N ILE A 152 2.93 21.36 -9.97
CA ILE A 152 1.96 20.42 -10.55
C ILE A 152 0.69 21.15 -11.00
N HIS A 153 0.21 20.83 -12.20
CA HIS A 153 -0.97 21.46 -12.82
C HIS A 153 -0.87 22.99 -13.02
N SER A 154 0.33 23.56 -13.03
CA SER A 154 0.57 24.96 -13.35
C SER A 154 1.23 25.14 -14.72
N SER A 155 1.27 26.37 -15.24
CA SER A 155 2.05 26.70 -16.43
C SER A 155 3.56 26.57 -16.24
N ASP A 156 4.01 26.47 -14.99
CA ASP A 156 5.42 26.43 -14.66
C ASP A 156 5.96 25.01 -14.65
N ASP A 157 5.10 23.97 -14.69
CA ASP A 157 5.43 22.55 -14.93
C ASP A 157 6.07 22.36 -16.31
N ASP A 158 7.36 22.66 -16.39
CA ASP A 158 8.14 22.79 -17.62
C ASP A 158 9.56 22.23 -17.43
N LEU A 159 10.27 22.03 -18.53
CA LEU A 159 11.52 21.27 -18.62
C LEU A 159 12.66 21.76 -17.73
N TRP A 160 12.62 23.01 -17.28
CA TRP A 160 13.64 23.55 -16.36
C TRP A 160 13.61 22.87 -14.99
N GLN A 161 12.48 22.24 -14.64
CA GLN A 161 12.31 21.46 -13.42
C GLN A 161 12.78 20.02 -13.53
N ILE A 162 13.05 19.55 -14.74
CA ILE A 162 13.38 18.15 -15.00
C ILE A 162 14.88 17.93 -14.87
N ASP A 163 15.28 16.95 -14.07
CA ASP A 163 16.65 16.47 -13.99
C ASP A 163 16.81 15.15 -14.75
N ARG A 164 17.63 15.20 -15.81
CA ARG A 164 17.95 14.04 -16.65
C ARG A 164 18.61 12.91 -15.87
N THR A 165 19.35 13.22 -14.81
CA THR A 165 19.96 12.20 -13.95
C THR A 165 18.89 11.46 -13.15
N GLN A 166 17.89 12.15 -12.60
CA GLN A 166 16.80 11.49 -11.86
C GLN A 166 15.91 10.68 -12.80
N LEU A 167 15.58 11.22 -13.99
CA LEU A 167 14.92 10.44 -15.04
C LEU A 167 15.68 9.14 -15.36
N GLN A 168 17.00 9.20 -15.53
CA GLN A 168 17.80 8.02 -15.82
C GLN A 168 17.81 7.01 -14.67
N ARG A 169 17.84 7.46 -13.42
CA ARG A 169 17.80 6.57 -12.24
C ARG A 169 16.45 5.87 -12.09
N ASN A 170 15.35 6.60 -12.29
CA ASN A 170 14.00 6.02 -12.27
C ASN A 170 13.79 5.03 -13.41
N ALA A 171 14.23 5.37 -14.63
CA ALA A 171 14.21 4.44 -15.76
C ALA A 171 15.02 3.16 -15.48
N VAL A 172 16.17 3.27 -14.79
CA VAL A 172 16.94 2.09 -14.36
C VAL A 172 16.19 1.28 -13.31
N ALA A 173 15.55 1.93 -12.32
CA ALA A 173 14.78 1.25 -11.28
C ALA A 173 13.64 0.41 -11.87
N VAL A 174 12.86 1.01 -12.77
CA VAL A 174 11.73 0.37 -13.43
C VAL A 174 12.20 -0.71 -14.40
N ALA A 175 13.20 -0.44 -15.24
CA ALA A 175 13.74 -1.43 -16.16
C ALA A 175 14.36 -2.63 -15.44
N ALA A 176 15.10 -2.40 -14.34
CA ALA A 176 15.68 -3.48 -13.54
C ALA A 176 14.59 -4.33 -12.87
N SER A 177 13.55 -3.69 -12.34
CA SER A 177 12.41 -4.39 -11.73
C SER A 177 11.68 -5.23 -12.78
N ALA A 178 11.33 -4.65 -13.93
CA ALA A 178 10.68 -5.37 -15.03
C ALA A 178 11.55 -6.52 -15.57
N LEU A 179 12.86 -6.30 -15.74
CA LEU A 179 13.78 -7.32 -16.20
C LEU A 179 13.89 -8.48 -15.19
N TYR A 180 13.95 -8.17 -13.89
CA TYR A 180 13.97 -9.19 -12.84
C TYR A 180 12.69 -10.03 -12.88
N LEU A 181 11.53 -9.38 -12.93
CA LEU A 181 10.23 -10.06 -12.99
C LEU A 181 10.07 -10.93 -14.25
N ALA A 182 10.54 -10.45 -15.41
CA ALA A 182 10.49 -11.19 -16.67
C ALA A 182 11.37 -12.43 -16.68
N ASN A 183 12.43 -12.46 -15.87
CA ASN A 183 13.37 -13.58 -15.75
C ASN A 183 13.21 -14.35 -14.44
N LEU A 184 12.20 -14.06 -13.62
CA LEU A 184 12.00 -14.74 -12.34
C LEU A 184 11.64 -16.21 -12.58
N THR A 185 12.59 -17.09 -12.31
CA THR A 185 12.41 -18.54 -12.35
C THR A 185 12.67 -19.16 -10.98
N GLU A 186 12.59 -20.49 -10.90
CA GLU A 186 12.94 -21.22 -9.68
C GLU A 186 14.41 -21.00 -9.25
N ALA A 187 15.31 -20.61 -10.18
CA ALA A 187 16.71 -20.36 -9.88
C ALA A 187 16.94 -19.11 -9.01
N GLU A 188 16.17 -18.05 -9.21
CA GLU A 188 16.27 -16.79 -8.47
C GLU A 188 15.48 -16.82 -7.15
N ALA A 189 14.53 -17.75 -7.02
CA ALA A 189 13.62 -17.83 -5.88
C ALA A 189 14.30 -17.93 -4.50
N PRO A 190 15.41 -18.67 -4.29
CA PRO A 190 16.10 -18.70 -3.00
C PRO A 190 16.60 -17.33 -2.54
N THR A 191 17.16 -16.54 -3.45
CA THR A 191 17.64 -15.18 -3.15
C THR A 191 16.46 -14.27 -2.80
N LEU A 192 15.38 -14.33 -3.59
CA LEU A 192 14.19 -13.54 -3.31
C LEU A 192 13.57 -13.90 -1.96
N MET A 193 13.39 -15.20 -1.68
CA MET A 193 12.85 -15.66 -0.40
C MET A 193 13.71 -15.23 0.79
N ALA A 194 15.04 -15.18 0.64
CA ALA A 194 15.93 -14.70 1.69
C ALA A 194 15.74 -13.19 1.97
N VAL A 195 15.60 -12.38 0.91
CA VAL A 195 15.28 -10.95 1.04
C VAL A 195 13.92 -10.79 1.72
N MET A 196 12.87 -11.42 1.19
CA MET A 196 11.52 -11.37 1.74
C MET A 196 11.47 -11.79 3.22
N ALA A 197 12.24 -12.80 3.62
CA ALA A 197 12.28 -13.27 5.00
C ALA A 197 12.92 -12.25 5.96
N GLY A 198 13.95 -11.53 5.51
CA GLY A 198 14.54 -10.42 6.28
C GLY A 198 13.55 -9.27 6.41
N GLU A 199 13.03 -8.79 5.29
CA GLU A 199 12.12 -7.65 5.21
C GLU A 199 10.81 -7.89 5.99
N ALA A 200 10.24 -9.09 5.89
CA ALA A 200 9.05 -9.47 6.65
C ALA A 200 9.28 -9.39 8.16
N ARG A 201 10.47 -9.79 8.65
CA ARG A 201 10.81 -9.69 10.08
C ARG A 201 10.99 -8.25 10.54
N GLU A 202 11.54 -7.39 9.70
CA GLU A 202 11.65 -5.96 10.01
C GLU A 202 10.26 -5.33 10.14
N ARG A 203 9.37 -5.59 9.17
CA ARG A 203 7.99 -5.07 9.20
C ARG A 203 7.15 -5.64 10.36
N LEU A 204 7.29 -6.93 10.69
CA LEU A 204 6.67 -7.52 11.89
C LEU A 204 7.18 -6.88 13.19
N SER A 205 8.48 -6.58 13.26
CA SER A 205 9.09 -5.93 14.42
C SER A 205 8.67 -4.46 14.54
N HIS A 206 8.51 -3.77 13.41
CA HIS A 206 7.91 -2.44 13.36
C HIS A 206 6.49 -2.45 13.94
N ASP A 207 5.65 -3.40 13.50
CA ASP A 207 4.26 -3.53 13.96
C ASP A 207 4.19 -3.89 15.46
N LEU A 208 5.12 -4.70 15.97
CA LEU A 208 5.30 -4.90 17.42
C LEU A 208 5.61 -3.57 18.14
N ALA A 209 6.56 -2.78 17.62
CA ALA A 209 6.96 -1.51 18.23
C ALA A 209 5.81 -0.50 18.27
N VAL A 210 4.99 -0.44 17.22
CA VAL A 210 3.75 0.36 17.18
C VAL A 210 2.78 -0.10 18.29
N GLY A 211 2.51 -1.40 18.39
CA GLY A 211 1.63 -1.95 19.42
C GLY A 211 2.09 -1.67 20.85
N LEU A 212 3.39 -1.88 21.13
CA LEU A 212 4.00 -1.57 22.43
C LEU A 212 3.93 -0.07 22.75
N SER A 213 4.19 0.78 21.76
CA SER A 213 4.15 2.24 21.94
C SER A 213 2.73 2.71 22.26
N ARG A 214 1.70 2.18 21.59
CA ARG A 214 0.30 2.50 21.91
C ARG A 214 -0.07 2.10 23.32
N LEU A 215 0.32 0.89 23.75
CA LEU A 215 0.12 0.45 25.14
C LEU A 215 0.80 1.41 26.14
N ALA A 216 2.05 1.79 25.89
CA ALA A 216 2.79 2.71 26.75
C ALA A 216 2.12 4.08 26.86
N GLN A 217 1.60 4.62 25.76
CA GLN A 217 0.93 5.93 25.73
C GLN A 217 -0.33 5.96 26.62
N THR A 218 -1.05 4.85 26.77
CA THR A 218 -2.21 4.77 27.69
C THR A 218 -1.82 4.94 29.16
N ALA A 219 -0.56 4.72 29.53
CA ALA A 219 -0.07 4.94 30.89
C ALA A 219 0.27 6.43 31.14
N SER A 220 0.50 7.22 30.08
CA SER A 220 0.87 8.63 30.17
C SER A 220 -0.33 9.58 30.14
N THR A 221 -1.52 9.10 29.81
CA THR A 221 -2.73 9.93 29.76
C THR A 221 -3.21 10.31 31.16
N THR A 222 -3.28 11.61 31.43
CA THR A 222 -3.79 12.17 32.69
C THR A 222 -5.27 12.58 32.56
N GLY A 223 -5.97 12.75 33.69
CA GLY A 223 -7.34 13.25 33.72
C GLY A 223 -8.44 12.23 33.34
N ARG A 224 -8.09 10.95 33.15
CA ARG A 224 -9.07 9.86 32.94
C ARG A 224 -9.52 9.25 34.26
N SER A 225 -10.80 8.88 34.35
CA SER A 225 -11.27 8.01 35.44
C SER A 225 -10.61 6.63 35.34
N PRO A 226 -10.52 5.85 36.45
CA PRO A 226 -9.98 4.50 36.41
C PRO A 226 -10.66 3.58 35.38
N ALA A 227 -11.98 3.73 35.19
CA ALA A 227 -12.73 2.96 34.22
C ALA A 227 -12.35 3.30 32.77
N GLN A 228 -12.20 4.59 32.45
CA GLN A 228 -11.78 5.04 31.12
C GLN A 228 -10.35 4.61 30.81
N ALA A 229 -9.43 4.80 31.75
CA ALA A 229 -8.04 4.36 31.60
C ALA A 229 -7.94 2.84 31.41
N GLY A 230 -8.79 2.06 32.11
CA GLY A 230 -8.89 0.62 31.91
C GLY A 230 -9.37 0.24 30.51
N ALA A 231 -10.43 0.91 30.01
CA ALA A 231 -10.99 0.66 28.69
C ALA A 231 -10.02 1.04 27.55
N GLU A 232 -9.34 2.18 27.65
CA GLU A 232 -8.33 2.63 26.67
C GLU A 232 -7.16 1.66 26.58
N LYS A 233 -6.68 1.19 27.74
CA LYS A 233 -5.60 0.20 27.80
C LYS A 233 -6.01 -1.15 27.20
N ALA A 234 -7.24 -1.60 27.47
CA ALA A 234 -7.78 -2.80 26.84
C ALA A 234 -7.91 -2.64 25.32
N ALA A 235 -8.43 -1.50 24.85
CA ALA A 235 -8.51 -1.21 23.41
C ALA A 235 -7.13 -1.17 22.74
N ALA A 236 -6.13 -0.56 23.38
CA ALA A 236 -4.75 -0.55 22.87
C ALA A 236 -4.12 -1.95 22.82
N PHE A 237 -4.47 -2.83 23.77
CA PHE A 237 -4.05 -4.22 23.75
C PHE A 237 -4.67 -5.00 22.59
N GLU A 238 -5.97 -4.85 22.36
CA GLU A 238 -6.67 -5.49 21.24
C GLU A 238 -6.15 -4.95 19.89
N ASP A 239 -5.92 -3.64 19.77
CA ASP A 239 -5.28 -3.02 18.59
C ASP A 239 -3.90 -3.65 18.33
N ALA A 240 -3.06 -3.82 19.36
CA ALA A 240 -1.73 -4.43 19.22
C ALA A 240 -1.79 -5.91 18.81
N MET A 241 -2.75 -6.67 19.36
CA MET A 241 -2.97 -8.07 19.02
C MET A 241 -3.52 -8.25 17.60
N ASN A 242 -4.41 -7.35 17.18
CA ASN A 242 -4.92 -7.31 15.82
C ASN A 242 -3.81 -6.95 14.83
N LEU A 243 -3.01 -5.92 15.14
CA LEU A 243 -1.91 -5.46 14.31
C LEU A 243 -0.92 -6.59 14.00
N LEU A 244 -0.49 -7.36 15.01
CA LEU A 244 0.40 -8.51 14.81
C LEU A 244 -0.23 -9.63 13.97
N GLY A 245 -1.52 -9.91 14.18
CA GLY A 245 -2.23 -10.91 13.39
C GLY A 245 -2.35 -10.52 11.93
N GLN A 246 -2.69 -9.26 11.65
CA GLN A 246 -2.77 -8.76 10.27
C GLN A 246 -1.39 -8.64 9.61
N ALA A 247 -0.34 -8.30 10.37
CA ALA A 247 1.03 -8.30 9.88
C ALA A 247 1.47 -9.69 9.41
N GLU A 248 1.18 -10.75 10.17
CA GLU A 248 1.46 -12.13 9.74
C GLU A 248 0.69 -12.48 8.46
N LEU A 249 -0.63 -12.21 8.42
CA LEU A 249 -1.43 -12.47 7.22
C LEU A 249 -0.91 -11.73 5.99
N ARG A 250 -0.47 -10.48 6.16
CA ARG A 250 0.14 -9.65 5.11
C ARG A 250 1.43 -10.30 4.58
N GLU A 251 2.39 -10.61 5.46
CA GLU A 251 3.67 -11.18 5.02
C GLU A 251 3.51 -12.58 4.42
N VAL A 252 2.60 -13.40 4.95
CA VAL A 252 2.25 -14.70 4.36
C VAL A 252 1.65 -14.52 2.96
N ALA A 253 0.76 -13.55 2.73
CA ALA A 253 0.26 -13.26 1.39
C ALA A 253 1.40 -12.87 0.42
N GLY A 254 2.41 -12.15 0.92
CA GLY A 254 3.66 -11.86 0.21
C GLY A 254 4.35 -13.14 -0.28
N PHE A 255 4.64 -14.07 0.63
CA PHE A 255 5.23 -15.37 0.29
C PHE A 255 4.35 -16.20 -0.66
N GLU A 256 3.04 -16.24 -0.42
CA GLU A 256 2.10 -16.96 -1.29
C GLU A 256 2.10 -16.44 -2.73
N SER A 257 2.34 -15.15 -2.94
CA SER A 257 2.42 -14.57 -4.29
C SER A 257 3.59 -15.11 -5.13
N LEU A 258 4.63 -15.67 -4.49
CA LEU A 258 5.79 -16.31 -5.13
C LEU A 258 5.53 -17.77 -5.51
N ARG A 259 4.49 -18.42 -4.95
CA ARG A 259 4.23 -19.87 -5.08
C ARG A 259 4.21 -20.37 -6.52
N ARG A 260 3.75 -19.55 -7.47
CA ARG A 260 3.65 -19.92 -8.90
C ARG A 260 4.98 -19.95 -9.66
N PHE A 261 6.07 -19.45 -9.06
CA PHE A 261 7.40 -19.42 -9.67
C PHE A 261 8.34 -20.52 -9.17
N ILE A 262 7.88 -21.35 -8.23
CA ILE A 262 8.71 -22.29 -7.50
C ILE A 262 8.24 -23.74 -7.66
N GLY A 263 9.19 -24.66 -7.80
CA GLY A 263 8.95 -26.09 -7.83
C GLY A 263 8.84 -26.72 -6.43
N PRO A 264 8.60 -28.04 -6.34
CA PRO A 264 8.32 -28.72 -5.07
C PRO A 264 9.39 -28.55 -3.99
N ASN A 265 10.68 -28.50 -4.37
CA ASN A 265 11.78 -28.35 -3.42
C ASN A 265 11.72 -26.99 -2.71
N MET A 266 11.44 -25.94 -3.48
CA MET A 266 11.34 -24.57 -2.96
C MET A 266 10.02 -24.32 -2.22
N GLN A 267 8.96 -25.07 -2.51
CA GLN A 267 7.72 -25.01 -1.72
C GLN A 267 7.94 -25.40 -0.25
N THR A 268 8.77 -26.42 0.01
CA THR A 268 9.15 -26.81 1.39
C THR A 268 9.82 -25.65 2.13
N LEU A 269 10.71 -24.90 1.46
CA LEU A 269 11.36 -23.72 2.04
C LEU A 269 10.34 -22.60 2.30
N LEU A 270 9.45 -22.33 1.34
CA LEU A 270 8.38 -21.33 1.48
C LEU A 270 7.48 -21.63 2.70
N GLU A 271 7.08 -22.89 2.87
CA GLU A 271 6.29 -23.34 4.00
C GLU A 271 7.04 -23.19 5.32
N SER A 272 8.34 -23.52 5.36
CA SER A 272 9.18 -23.31 6.53
C SER A 272 9.29 -21.84 6.91
N LEU A 273 9.47 -20.93 5.95
CA LEU A 273 9.55 -19.49 6.19
C LEU A 273 8.20 -18.96 6.70
N THR A 274 7.10 -19.38 6.09
CA THR A 274 5.74 -19.06 6.54
C THR A 274 5.48 -19.52 7.99
N GLN A 275 5.96 -20.71 8.34
CA GLN A 275 5.81 -21.25 9.70
C GLN A 275 6.67 -20.49 10.72
N ASP A 276 7.85 -20.07 10.33
CA ASP A 276 8.74 -19.24 11.15
C ASP A 276 8.17 -17.83 11.40
N LEU A 277 7.50 -17.22 10.42
CA LEU A 277 6.75 -15.98 10.64
C LEU A 277 5.64 -16.15 11.69
N LYS A 278 4.88 -17.24 11.63
CA LYS A 278 3.85 -17.58 12.64
C LYS A 278 4.46 -17.73 14.03
N LEU A 279 5.61 -18.38 14.14
CA LEU A 279 6.32 -18.50 15.42
C LEU A 279 6.81 -17.15 15.93
N THR A 280 7.29 -16.29 15.03
CA THR A 280 7.71 -14.92 15.36
C THR A 280 6.52 -14.10 15.89
N GLU A 281 5.38 -14.17 15.21
CA GLU A 281 4.13 -13.53 15.64
C GLU A 281 3.69 -14.00 17.03
N LEU A 282 3.69 -15.31 17.28
CA LEU A 282 3.34 -15.88 18.59
C LEU A 282 4.26 -15.38 19.71
N ASN A 283 5.55 -15.21 19.41
CA ASN A 283 6.51 -14.65 20.37
C ASN A 283 6.27 -13.15 20.61
N HIS A 284 5.93 -12.39 19.56
CA HIS A 284 5.56 -10.98 19.68
C HIS A 284 4.26 -10.78 20.48
N ARG A 285 3.24 -11.64 20.29
CA ARG A 285 2.03 -11.64 21.12
C ARG A 285 2.34 -11.80 22.60
N LYS A 286 3.21 -12.75 22.95
CA LYS A 286 3.66 -12.92 24.35
C LYS A 286 4.30 -11.64 24.90
N ARG A 287 5.10 -10.94 24.09
CA ARG A 287 5.71 -9.67 24.50
C ARG A 287 4.66 -8.58 24.75
N ILE A 288 3.64 -8.47 23.88
CA ILE A 288 2.50 -7.57 24.09
C ILE A 288 1.77 -7.90 25.39
N GLU A 289 1.51 -9.19 25.68
CA GLU A 289 0.87 -9.61 26.93
C GLU A 289 1.70 -9.26 28.18
N GLU A 290 3.00 -9.48 28.13
CA GLU A 290 3.91 -9.13 29.21
C GLU A 290 3.87 -7.63 29.52
N TRP A 291 3.93 -6.80 28.49
CA TRP A 291 3.82 -5.34 28.62
C TRP A 291 2.46 -4.92 29.15
N TYR A 292 1.37 -5.48 28.61
CA TYR A 292 0.03 -5.18 29.06
C TYR A 292 -0.16 -5.49 30.55
N ARG A 293 0.33 -6.65 31.02
CA ARG A 293 0.31 -7.02 32.44
C ARG A 293 1.21 -6.11 33.28
N ALA A 294 2.40 -5.77 32.80
CA ALA A 294 3.31 -4.86 33.50
C ALA A 294 2.71 -3.46 33.68
N LEU A 295 1.89 -3.02 32.74
CA LEU A 295 1.13 -1.77 32.82
C LEU A 295 -0.17 -1.90 33.65
N GLY A 296 -0.38 -3.02 34.36
CA GLY A 296 -1.56 -3.25 35.20
C GLY A 296 -2.82 -3.61 34.41
N GLY A 297 -2.69 -4.12 33.19
CA GLY A 297 -3.76 -4.75 32.45
C GLY A 297 -4.17 -6.08 33.09
N ALA A 298 -5.48 -6.27 33.30
CA ALA A 298 -6.04 -7.56 33.71
C ALA A 298 -6.24 -8.45 32.48
N ARG A 299 -6.20 -9.77 32.63
CA ARG A 299 -6.39 -10.72 31.51
C ARG A 299 -7.65 -10.36 30.72
N SER A 300 -7.50 -9.95 29.46
CA SER A 300 -8.64 -9.61 28.59
C SER A 300 -9.52 -10.85 28.43
N THR A 301 -10.79 -10.72 28.81
CA THR A 301 -11.85 -11.70 28.54
C THR A 301 -12.82 -11.14 27.50
N ALA A 302 -12.37 -10.22 26.65
CA ALA A 302 -13.22 -9.50 25.73
C ALA A 302 -13.88 -10.47 24.74
N SER A 303 -15.11 -10.87 25.04
CA SER A 303 -16.01 -11.46 24.08
C SER A 303 -16.48 -10.36 23.13
N LEU A 304 -16.64 -10.70 21.85
CA LEU A 304 -17.26 -9.80 20.88
C LEU A 304 -18.56 -9.20 21.46
N SER A 305 -18.78 -7.91 21.22
CA SER A 305 -20.06 -7.25 21.44
C SER A 305 -21.14 -7.83 20.53
N ASP A 306 -22.42 -7.53 20.81
CA ASP A 306 -23.52 -7.94 19.92
C ASP A 306 -23.34 -7.40 18.50
N LYS A 307 -22.82 -6.18 18.39
CA LYS A 307 -22.52 -5.53 17.10
C LYS A 307 -21.40 -6.26 16.36
N GLU A 308 -20.30 -6.56 17.02
CA GLU A 308 -19.20 -7.30 16.42
C GLU A 308 -19.63 -8.71 16.01
N ARG A 309 -20.44 -9.40 16.82
CA ARG A 309 -21.04 -10.69 16.44
C ARG A 309 -21.88 -10.58 15.16
N ALA A 310 -22.74 -9.56 15.07
CA ALA A 310 -23.57 -9.35 13.89
C ALA A 310 -22.75 -9.07 12.63
N LEU A 311 -21.68 -8.27 12.74
CA LEU A 311 -20.80 -7.94 11.61
C LEU A 311 -19.84 -9.07 11.25
N ALA A 312 -19.47 -9.93 12.20
CA ALA A 312 -18.68 -11.15 11.95
C ALA A 312 -19.44 -12.19 11.10
N ALA A 313 -20.77 -12.13 11.11
CA ALA A 313 -21.65 -12.97 10.30
C ALA A 313 -21.88 -12.40 8.89
N GLN A 314 -21.60 -11.12 8.62
CA GLN A 314 -21.88 -10.48 7.33
C GLN A 314 -20.66 -10.50 6.42
N VAL A 315 -20.77 -11.13 5.26
CA VAL A 315 -19.68 -11.29 4.29
C VAL A 315 -20.02 -10.55 2.99
N PRO A 316 -19.34 -9.41 2.72
CA PRO A 316 -19.49 -8.69 1.46
C PRO A 316 -18.73 -9.37 0.31
N LYS A 317 -19.34 -9.37 -0.87
CA LYS A 317 -18.69 -9.73 -2.14
C LYS A 317 -19.03 -8.70 -3.23
N ASN A 318 -18.11 -8.45 -4.14
CA ASN A 318 -18.38 -7.63 -5.32
C ASN A 318 -19.56 -8.20 -6.13
N ALA A 319 -20.44 -7.32 -6.61
CA ALA A 319 -21.66 -7.67 -7.32
C ALA A 319 -21.58 -7.36 -8.81
N GLY A 320 -22.18 -8.23 -9.64
CA GLY A 320 -22.24 -8.07 -11.09
C GLY A 320 -20.93 -8.37 -11.83
N ALA A 321 -20.90 -8.06 -13.12
CA ALA A 321 -19.70 -8.15 -13.94
C ALA A 321 -18.68 -7.06 -13.56
N LEU A 322 -17.38 -7.29 -13.84
CA LEU A 322 -16.30 -6.36 -13.45
C LEU A 322 -16.58 -4.91 -13.85
N GLY A 323 -16.97 -4.68 -15.11
CA GLY A 323 -17.30 -3.33 -15.58
C GLY A 323 -18.48 -2.67 -14.86
N GLU A 324 -19.50 -3.44 -14.46
CA GLU A 324 -20.62 -2.92 -13.68
C GLU A 324 -20.17 -2.56 -12.27
N TYR A 325 -19.40 -3.44 -11.64
CA TYR A 325 -18.81 -3.21 -10.32
C TYR A 325 -17.99 -1.91 -10.32
N LEU A 326 -17.07 -1.75 -11.27
CA LEU A 326 -16.20 -0.55 -11.36
C LEU A 326 -17.03 0.73 -11.46
N ARG A 327 -18.08 0.76 -12.29
CA ARG A 327 -18.96 1.93 -12.43
C ARG A 327 -19.77 2.22 -11.16
N ARG A 328 -20.31 1.20 -10.50
CA ARG A 328 -21.10 1.36 -9.26
C ARG A 328 -20.22 1.76 -8.08
N ARG A 329 -19.00 1.24 -8.01
CA ARG A 329 -18.00 1.58 -7.00
C ARG A 329 -17.70 3.08 -6.95
N GLU A 330 -17.64 3.73 -8.10
CA GLU A 330 -17.42 5.17 -8.20
C GLU A 330 -18.57 6.00 -7.58
N GLN A 331 -19.78 5.44 -7.50
CA GLN A 331 -20.94 6.12 -6.92
C GLN A 331 -21.02 5.99 -5.38
N ILE A 332 -20.20 5.12 -4.78
CA ILE A 332 -20.25 4.89 -3.32
C ILE A 332 -19.77 6.15 -2.60
N GLU A 333 -20.66 6.85 -1.92
CA GLU A 333 -20.27 7.89 -0.97
C GLU A 333 -19.83 7.23 0.35
N GLY A 334 -18.54 7.32 0.66
CA GLY A 334 -18.00 6.78 1.91
C GLY A 334 -18.35 7.66 3.12
N PRO A 335 -18.30 7.12 4.34
CA PRO A 335 -18.47 7.93 5.54
C PRO A 335 -17.35 8.97 5.66
N LYS A 336 -17.70 10.20 6.08
CA LYS A 336 -16.77 11.33 6.19
C LYS A 336 -15.59 11.08 7.15
N GLY A 337 -15.76 10.17 8.11
CA GLY A 337 -14.74 9.82 9.10
C GLY A 337 -13.69 8.83 8.59
N LEU A 338 -13.94 8.15 7.47
CA LEU A 338 -13.03 7.17 6.90
C LEU A 338 -12.17 7.79 5.81
N HIS A 339 -10.85 7.66 5.95
CA HIS A 339 -9.92 8.14 4.95
C HIS A 339 -10.18 7.48 3.58
N PRO A 340 -10.09 8.21 2.46
CA PRO A 340 -10.36 7.67 1.12
C PRO A 340 -9.57 6.39 0.79
N LEU A 341 -8.30 6.32 1.20
CA LEU A 341 -7.47 5.11 1.01
C LEU A 341 -7.94 3.92 1.86
N MET A 342 -8.49 4.16 3.05
CA MET A 342 -9.07 3.08 3.86
C MET A 342 -10.44 2.64 3.35
N LYS A 343 -11.20 3.54 2.71
CA LYS A 343 -12.38 3.17 1.91
C LYS A 343 -11.98 2.30 0.73
N PHE A 344 -10.97 2.72 -0.04
CA PHE A 344 -10.45 1.99 -1.18
C PHE A 344 -10.07 0.56 -0.76
N GLU A 345 -9.34 0.46 0.34
CA GLU A 345 -8.84 -0.81 0.83
C GLU A 345 -9.92 -1.72 1.42
N ALA A 346 -10.86 -1.18 2.20
CA ALA A 346 -11.99 -1.95 2.70
C ALA A 346 -12.77 -2.61 1.55
N LEU A 347 -12.99 -1.88 0.46
CA LEU A 347 -13.66 -2.41 -0.73
C LEU A 347 -12.83 -3.48 -1.46
N ASN A 348 -11.49 -3.43 -1.40
CA ASN A 348 -10.64 -4.47 -1.97
C ASN A 348 -10.76 -5.81 -1.23
N TYR A 349 -11.11 -5.77 0.06
CA TYR A 349 -11.38 -6.98 0.85
C TYR A 349 -12.79 -7.55 0.68
N ALA A 350 -13.66 -6.96 -0.15
CA ALA A 350 -15.01 -7.46 -0.46
C ALA A 350 -14.96 -8.67 -1.43
N ASP A 351 -14.28 -9.74 -1.02
CA ASP A 351 -13.96 -10.91 -1.83
C ASP A 351 -14.90 -12.11 -1.60
N GLY A 352 -15.93 -11.94 -0.78
CA GLY A 352 -16.86 -13.01 -0.40
C GLY A 352 -16.28 -14.01 0.60
N ARG A 353 -15.15 -13.72 1.25
CA ARG A 353 -14.51 -14.59 2.26
C ARG A 353 -14.44 -13.92 3.62
N ARG A 354 -14.09 -12.64 3.65
CA ARG A 354 -13.94 -11.86 4.89
C ARG A 354 -15.29 -11.29 5.34
N SER A 355 -15.54 -11.34 6.64
CA SER A 355 -16.68 -10.63 7.21
C SER A 355 -16.40 -9.13 7.32
N ILE A 356 -17.43 -8.31 7.50
CA ILE A 356 -17.25 -6.86 7.75
C ILE A 356 -16.34 -6.61 8.96
N LEU A 357 -16.42 -7.45 9.99
CA LEU A 357 -15.51 -7.37 11.15
C LEU A 357 -14.06 -7.70 10.77
N ASP A 358 -13.83 -8.74 9.96
CA ASP A 358 -12.49 -9.11 9.47
C ASP A 358 -11.90 -7.97 8.63
N ILE A 359 -12.72 -7.31 7.80
CA ILE A 359 -12.31 -6.17 6.98
C ILE A 359 -11.94 -4.98 7.86
N TYR A 360 -12.76 -4.65 8.87
CA TYR A 360 -12.43 -3.61 9.84
C TYR A 360 -11.08 -3.87 10.52
N HIS A 361 -10.83 -5.11 10.97
CA HIS A 361 -9.56 -5.49 11.57
C HIS A 361 -8.38 -5.28 10.62
N ALA A 362 -8.51 -5.65 9.34
CA ALA A 362 -7.48 -5.46 8.33
C ALA A 362 -7.16 -3.97 8.11
N VAL A 363 -8.17 -3.14 7.80
CA VAL A 363 -7.94 -1.71 7.54
C VAL A 363 -7.54 -0.92 8.79
N ARG A 364 -7.99 -1.34 9.99
CA ARG A 364 -7.52 -0.79 11.26
C ARG A 364 -6.04 -1.06 11.45
N ALA A 365 -5.58 -2.28 11.18
CA ALA A 365 -4.17 -2.63 11.31
C ALA A 365 -3.29 -1.87 10.30
N GLU A 366 -3.74 -1.72 9.05
CA GLU A 366 -3.01 -0.93 8.04
C GLU A 366 -2.88 0.54 8.44
N SER A 367 -3.99 1.15 8.88
CA SER A 367 -4.01 2.51 9.45
C SER A 367 -3.04 2.66 10.62
N LEU A 368 -3.00 1.69 11.53
CA LEU A 368 -2.10 1.73 12.68
C LEU A 368 -0.63 1.54 12.29
N SER A 369 -0.33 0.64 11.36
CA SER A 369 1.02 0.39 10.88
C SER A 369 1.60 1.63 10.20
N ALA A 370 0.86 2.27 9.28
CA ALA A 370 1.32 3.52 8.67
C ALA A 370 1.28 4.71 9.65
N GLY A 371 0.40 4.63 10.64
CA GLY A 371 0.09 5.71 11.57
C GLY A 371 -1.19 6.45 11.19
N GLU A 372 -1.97 6.80 12.21
CA GLU A 372 -3.25 7.51 12.04
C GLU A 372 -3.08 8.93 11.47
N TRP A 373 -1.84 9.46 11.46
CA TRP A 373 -1.52 10.70 10.74
C TRP A 373 -1.52 10.53 9.21
N TYR A 374 -1.25 9.31 8.72
CA TYR A 374 -1.20 8.98 7.30
C TYR A 374 -2.58 8.58 6.78
N TYR A 375 -3.25 7.63 7.46
CA TYR A 375 -4.55 7.07 7.01
C TYR A 375 -5.75 7.46 7.88
N GLY A 376 -5.59 8.34 8.86
CA GLY A 376 -6.67 8.66 9.80
C GLY A 376 -7.03 7.48 10.72
N THR A 377 -7.95 7.73 11.65
CA THR A 377 -8.49 6.69 12.54
C THR A 377 -9.61 5.92 11.85
N VAL A 378 -9.49 4.59 11.78
CA VAL A 378 -10.55 3.69 11.31
C VAL A 378 -11.44 3.23 12.47
N LYS A 379 -12.76 3.37 12.33
CA LYS A 379 -13.76 2.90 13.30
C LYS A 379 -14.67 1.84 12.68
N LEU A 380 -15.17 0.92 13.50
CA LEU A 380 -16.07 -0.14 13.06
C LEU A 380 -17.37 0.42 12.44
N GLU A 381 -17.89 1.52 13.00
CA GLU A 381 -19.07 2.22 12.50
C GLU A 381 -18.89 2.72 11.06
N ASP A 382 -17.69 3.23 10.75
CA ASP A 382 -17.39 3.76 9.43
C ASP A 382 -17.29 2.62 8.41
N VAL A 383 -16.65 1.50 8.76
CA VAL A 383 -16.59 0.33 7.86
C VAL A 383 -17.97 -0.28 7.63
N GLU A 384 -18.80 -0.37 8.67
CA GLU A 384 -20.20 -0.80 8.54
C GLU A 384 -21.00 0.14 7.63
N ALA A 385 -20.90 1.46 7.84
CA ALA A 385 -21.60 2.46 7.03
C ALA A 385 -21.16 2.40 5.56
N LEU A 386 -19.86 2.20 5.30
CA LEU A 386 -19.32 2.02 3.96
C LEU A 386 -19.98 0.83 3.25
N PHE A 387 -20.08 -0.34 3.89
CA PHE A 387 -20.66 -1.51 3.25
C PHE A 387 -22.17 -1.39 3.04
N LYS A 388 -22.89 -0.70 3.94
CA LYS A 388 -24.30 -0.34 3.70
C LYS A 388 -24.45 0.56 2.47
N ALA A 389 -23.59 1.55 2.30
CA ALA A 389 -23.59 2.40 1.10
C ALA A 389 -23.23 1.59 -0.16
N ALA A 390 -22.24 0.71 -0.08
CA ALA A 390 -21.83 -0.16 -1.19
C ALA A 390 -22.95 -1.12 -1.64
N GLU A 391 -23.72 -1.66 -0.70
CA GLU A 391 -24.90 -2.49 -0.98
C GLU A 391 -26.05 -1.68 -1.60
N GLN A 392 -26.30 -0.46 -1.10
CA GLN A 392 -27.29 0.46 -1.68
C GLN A 392 -26.98 0.79 -3.15
N GLU A 393 -25.72 1.02 -3.47
CA GLU A 393 -25.23 1.24 -4.85
C GLU A 393 -25.15 -0.05 -5.68
N LYS A 394 -25.49 -1.21 -5.09
CA LYS A 394 -25.43 -2.54 -5.72
C LYS A 394 -24.03 -2.88 -6.25
N ALA A 395 -23.00 -2.27 -5.66
CA ALA A 395 -21.60 -2.61 -5.94
C ALA A 395 -21.19 -3.87 -5.18
N VAL A 396 -21.80 -4.11 -4.02
CA VAL A 396 -21.52 -5.24 -3.15
C VAL A 396 -22.82 -5.95 -2.79
N GLU A 397 -22.77 -7.27 -2.66
CA GLU A 397 -23.82 -8.11 -2.05
C GLU A 397 -23.33 -8.57 -0.67
N ILE A 398 -24.13 -8.42 0.38
CA ILE A 398 -23.79 -8.89 1.72
C ILE A 398 -24.56 -10.16 2.03
N THR A 399 -23.84 -11.25 2.28
CA THR A 399 -24.43 -12.54 2.66
C THR A 399 -24.16 -12.85 4.14
N SER A 400 -25.10 -13.49 4.82
CA SER A 400 -24.81 -14.07 6.14
C SER A 400 -23.99 -15.35 5.98
N LYS A 401 -22.98 -15.53 6.83
CA LYS A 401 -22.30 -16.81 7.05
C LYS A 401 -23.27 -17.87 7.56
#